data_AF-A0A350J1A1-F1
#
_entry.id   AF-A0A350J1A1-F1
#
_cell.length_a   1.000
_cell.length_b   1.000
_cell.length_c   1.000
_cell.angle_alpha   90.00
_cell.angle_beta   90.00
_cell.angle_gamma   90.00
#
_symmetry.space_group_name_H-M   'P 1'
#
loop_
_entity.id
_entity.type
_entity.pdbx_description
1 polymer ?
#
loop_
_entity_poly.entity_id
_entity_poly.type
_entity_poly.pdbx_seq_one_letter_code
_entity_poly.pdbx_strand_id
1 'polypeptide(L)' 'FKKPVVPGDQLTLKAAIVSSRSGLWKFDCRAEVDGKMVAAGQILCADREV' A
#
# COMPACT_ATOMS: atom_id res chain seq x y z
N PHE A 1 -8.15 -4.34 8.46
CA PHE A 1 -7.53 -5.53 7.84
C PHE A 1 -8.55 -6.66 7.87
N LYS A 2 -8.82 -7.33 6.75
CA LYS A 2 -9.96 -8.27 6.64
C LYS A 2 -9.60 -9.74 6.91
N LYS A 3 -8.36 -10.15 6.67
CA LYS A 3 -7.88 -11.53 6.89
C LYS A 3 -6.37 -11.49 7.22
N PRO A 4 -5.89 -12.22 8.24
CA PRO A 4 -4.46 -12.39 8.46
C PRO A 4 -3.84 -13.19 7.31
N VAL A 5 -2.67 -12.74 6.87
CA VAL A 5 -1.83 -13.42 5.85
C VAL A 5 -0.99 -14.46 6.57
N VAL A 6 -0.88 -15.66 6.02
CA VAL A 6 -0.19 -16.81 6.64
C VAL A 6 0.97 -17.31 5.77
N PRO A 7 1.91 -18.10 6.30
CA PRO A 7 2.94 -18.74 5.47
C PRO A 7 2.32 -19.54 4.32
N GLY A 8 2.86 -19.35 3.11
CA GLY A 8 2.33 -19.93 1.88
C GLY A 8 1.48 -18.96 1.04
N ASP A 9 0.97 -17.88 1.63
CA ASP A 9 0.28 -16.85 0.86
C ASP A 9 1.30 -16.04 0.02
N GLN A 10 0.97 -15.79 -1.25
CA GLN A 10 1.66 -14.77 -2.04
C GLN A 10 0.95 -13.43 -1.88
N LEU A 11 1.61 -12.50 -1.18
CA LEU A 11 1.10 -11.15 -1.00
C LEU A 11 1.43 -10.27 -2.21
N THR A 12 0.41 -9.81 -2.93
CA THR A 12 0.55 -8.82 -4.00
C THR A 12 0.30 -7.43 -3.46
N LEU A 13 1.31 -6.56 -3.51
CA LEU A 13 1.22 -5.17 -3.09
C LEU A 13 0.99 -4.27 -4.30
N LYS A 14 0.00 -3.40 -4.24
CA LYS A 14 -0.30 -2.41 -5.28
C LYS A 14 -0.37 -1.04 -4.63
N ALA A 15 0.31 -0.07 -5.23
CA ALA A 15 0.31 1.33 -4.81
C ALA A 15 -0.01 2.22 -6.02
N ALA A 16 -0.88 3.21 -5.81
CA ALA A 16 -1.21 4.23 -6.80
C ALA A 16 -0.95 5.61 -6.19
N ILE A 17 -0.27 6.48 -6.94
CA ILE A 17 -0.07 7.88 -6.53
C ILE A 17 -1.43 8.58 -6.57
N VAL A 18 -1.81 9.18 -5.44
CA VAL A 18 -3.01 10.03 -5.34
C VAL A 18 -2.62 11.49 -5.50
N SER A 19 -1.54 11.92 -4.85
CA SER A 19 -1.03 13.29 -4.95
C SER A 19 0.42 13.38 -4.52
N SER A 20 1.17 14.33 -5.09
CA SER A 20 2.47 14.77 -4.60
C SER A 20 2.49 16.30 -4.48
N ARG A 21 2.92 16.83 -3.33
CA ARG A 21 3.05 18.27 -3.12
C ARG A 21 4.02 18.55 -1.97
N SER A 22 4.93 19.51 -2.17
CA SER A 22 5.85 19.98 -1.11
C SER A 22 6.64 18.85 -0.45
N GLY A 23 7.10 17.87 -1.23
CA GLY A 23 7.79 16.68 -0.71
C GLY A 23 6.88 15.65 -0.02
N LEU A 24 5.58 15.91 0.14
CA LEU A 24 4.62 14.94 0.65
C LEU A 24 3.97 14.16 -0.49
N TRP A 25 4.08 12.85 -0.43
CA TRP A 25 3.43 11.93 -1.34
C TRP A 25 2.29 11.21 -0.62
N LYS A 26 1.17 11.05 -1.32
CA LYS A 26 0.04 10.24 -0.87
C LYS A 26 -0.17 9.10 -1.84
N PHE A 27 -0.27 7.89 -1.30
CA PHE A 27 -0.53 6.69 -2.06
C PHE A 27 -1.78 6.01 -1.53
N ASP A 28 -2.63 5.55 -2.45
CA ASP A 28 -3.65 4.56 -2.16
C ASP A 28 -3.02 3.18 -2.36
N CYS A 29 -2.91 2.42 -1.28
CA CYS A 29 -2.28 1.12 -1.25
C CYS A 29 -3.30 0.03 -0.96
N ARG A 30 -3.17 -1.10 -1.65
CA ARG A 30 -3.92 -2.34 -1.37
C ARG A 30 -3.00 -3.54 -1.42
N ALA A 31 -3.33 -4.54 -0.61
CA ALA A 31 -2.69 -5.84 -0.61
C ALA A 31 -3.72 -6.93 -0.92
N GLU A 32 -3.34 -7.88 -1.77
CA GLU A 32 -4.19 -8.98 -2.22
C GLU A 32 -3.48 -10.33 -2.07
N VAL A 33 -4.23 -11.38 -1.75
CA VAL A 33 -3.81 -12.79 -1.81
C VAL A 33 -4.85 -13.51 -2.67
N ASP A 34 -4.42 -14.25 -3.70
CA ASP A 34 -5.30 -14.89 -4.69
C ASP A 34 -6.33 -13.91 -5.29
N GLY A 35 -5.92 -12.67 -5.55
CA GLY A 35 -6.77 -11.59 -6.06
C GLY A 35 -7.80 -11.04 -5.06
N LYS A 36 -7.83 -11.55 -3.81
CA LYS A 36 -8.74 -11.07 -2.75
C LYS A 36 -8.03 -10.06 -1.87
N MET A 37 -8.65 -8.90 -1.68
CA MET A 37 -8.11 -7.82 -0.86
C MET A 37 -8.05 -8.21 0.63
N VAL A 38 -6.84 -8.21 1.21
CA VAL A 38 -6.58 -8.52 2.63
C VAL A 38 -6.30 -7.27 3.46
N ALA A 39 -5.71 -6.25 2.84
CA ALA A 39 -5.41 -4.96 3.43
C ALA A 39 -5.62 -3.82 2.43
N ALA A 40 -5.96 -2.65 2.95
CA ALA A 40 -5.96 -1.39 2.20
C ALA A 40 -5.66 -0.25 3.16
N GLY A 41 -5.05 0.81 2.65
CA GLY A 41 -4.74 1.99 3.44
C GLY A 41 -4.14 3.10 2.60
N GLN A 42 -4.16 4.30 3.15
CA GLN A 42 -3.44 5.44 2.60
C GLN A 42 -2.07 5.55 3.27
N ILE A 43 -1.03 5.63 2.45
CA ILE A 43 0.34 5.83 2.91
C ILE A 43 0.75 7.26 2.56
N LEU A 44 1.27 7.97 3.56
CA LEU A 44 1.88 9.29 3.40
C LEU A 44 3.40 9.13 3.52
N CYS A 45 4.13 9.59 2.51
CA CYS A 45 5.59 9.62 2.53
C CYS A 45 6.08 11.07 2.53
N ALA A 46 7.02 11.39 3.42
CA ALA A 46 7.73 12.66 3.39
C ALA A 46 9.09 12.42 2.72
N ASP A 47 9.19 12.84 1.47
CA ASP A 47 10.38 12.78 0.64
C ASP A 47 11.34 13.89 1.08
N ARG A 48 12.54 13.49 1.51
CA ARG A 48 13.61 14.38 1.94
C ARG A 48 14.83 14.05 1.09
N GLU A 49 15.38 15.06 0.41
CA GLU A 49 16.68 14.93 -0.22
C GLU A 49 17.74 14.57 0.83
N VAL A 50 18.60 13.60 0.50
CA VAL A 50 19.70 13.11 1.34
C VAL A 50 21.00 13.79 0.93
#